data_AF-A0A5N5LER9-F1
#
_entry.id   AF-A0A5N5LER9-F1
#
_cell.length_a   1.000
_cell.length_b   1.000
_cell.length_c   1.000
_cell.angle_alpha   90.00
_cell.angle_beta   90.00
_cell.angle_gamma   90.00
#
_symmetry.space_group_name_H-M   'P 1'
#
loop_
_entity.id
_entity.type
_entity.pdbx_description
1 polymer ?
#
loop_
_entity_poly.entity_id
_entity_poly.type
_entity_poly.pdbx_seq_one_letter_code
_entity_poly.pdbx_strand_id
1 'polypeptide(L)'
;MNTVRGKLVCLCFEIMKMIAGGWLLVLHISIFLPSVCRIHAVSYDYSATTECLIEPQRAQYGGGIITNPDFTHGIQGWTVFGQGAVKEGISNSGNRYIVAHSRSQPLDSISQQVQLEKGKLYSFSAWVQINGGRGNVAAVFKMSHGELVRGGQVTARNGCWSLLKGGVYANISSRAEILFESKNTEAEIWVDNVSLQPFTMEQWRSHQDESIDKERLGKVRFEARYANGTAIEGAGFSIKQTKSDFPFGCSMNYHILSSTDYQNWFVSRFRYTTFTNEMKWSSTEKIQGQENYTVADAMVSFAQQNSISIRGHNIFWADPKHLTEWVKNLTPGELRNASEKRIESVVSKYKGKVIAWDVMNENLHYSFFEDNLGENASAEYYARAYQLDPDTTMFLNEYNTIEDSRDEKANPLNYMTKLDEILSYPGNQGISAGIGLQGHFNSSQLNLVYMRSSLDILGSTGLPIWLTEVDVGKDPNQAEYLEQVLREGHSHPAVKGIIMFAGPANAGFNNTVLADKDFKNTPAGDVVDKLIGEWKFQTREIKADGKGSIEIPLFHGDYNITVKDPVSSSLTAFSYKMTKDVTGDTVHIRINA
;
A
#
# COMPACT_ATOMS: atom_id res chain seq x y z
N MET A 1 30.78 -7.78 40.82
CA MET A 1 31.86 -6.86 40.40
C MET A 1 31.84 -6.77 38.88
N ASN A 2 32.02 -5.55 38.36
CA ASN A 2 32.04 -5.11 36.96
C ASN A 2 30.70 -4.87 36.24
N THR A 3 30.18 -3.68 36.54
CA THR A 3 29.18 -2.87 35.85
C THR A 3 29.89 -1.72 35.11
N VAL A 4 29.62 -1.51 33.82
CA VAL A 4 29.83 -0.23 33.09
C VAL A 4 28.77 -0.15 31.98
N ARG A 5 27.59 0.45 32.17
CA ARG A 5 27.21 1.87 31.93
C ARG A 5 27.74 2.49 30.63
N GLY A 6 26.96 2.39 29.55
CA GLY A 6 26.99 3.32 28.42
C GLY A 6 25.86 4.34 28.56
N LYS A 7 26.19 5.62 28.77
CA LYS A 7 25.28 6.77 28.72
C LYS A 7 25.28 7.33 27.29
N LEU A 8 24.12 7.44 26.66
CA LEU A 8 23.92 8.32 25.50
C LEU A 8 23.75 9.77 25.99
N VAL A 9 24.48 10.69 25.38
CA VAL A 9 24.28 12.14 25.51
C VAL A 9 23.86 12.64 24.13
N CYS A 10 22.62 13.08 23.99
CA CYS A 10 22.16 13.88 22.85
C CYS A 10 21.83 15.26 23.41
N LEU A 11 22.67 16.27 23.14
CA LEU A 11 22.37 17.66 23.44
C LEU A 11 21.78 18.32 22.18
N CYS A 12 20.49 18.59 22.20
CA CYS A 12 19.89 19.65 21.37
C CYS A 12 19.47 20.77 22.32
N PHE A 13 20.09 21.94 22.17
CA PHE A 13 19.78 23.14 22.95
C PHE A 13 18.53 23.82 22.37
N GLU A 14 17.50 24.03 23.18
CA GLU A 14 16.55 25.14 23.00
C GLU A 14 16.74 26.14 24.15
N ILE A 15 17.15 27.36 23.81
CA ILE A 15 17.13 28.52 24.72
C ILE A 15 16.06 29.47 24.20
N MET A 16 15.09 29.84 25.04
CA MET A 16 14.29 31.03 24.81
C MET A 16 13.96 31.79 26.10
N LYS A 17 14.20 33.11 26.02
CA LYS A 17 13.78 34.25 26.87
C LYS A 17 14.62 34.61 28.10
N MET A 18 15.41 35.68 27.95
CA MET A 18 15.20 36.93 28.69
C MET A 18 15.84 38.12 27.95
N ILE A 19 15.06 39.19 27.80
CA ILE A 19 15.46 40.49 27.21
C ILE A 19 16.25 41.27 28.26
N ALA A 20 17.42 41.81 27.90
CA ALA A 20 17.85 43.17 28.23
C ALA A 20 19.24 43.49 27.65
N GLY A 21 19.32 44.55 26.83
CA GLY A 21 20.53 45.37 26.70
C GLY A 21 21.50 45.07 25.57
N GLY A 22 21.25 45.67 24.40
CA GLY A 22 22.25 46.29 23.51
C GLY A 22 23.30 45.40 22.82
N TRP A 23 23.68 45.85 21.62
CA TRP A 23 24.80 45.39 20.76
C TRP A 23 24.43 44.42 19.63
N LEU A 24 24.53 44.95 18.40
CA LEU A 24 24.48 44.21 17.14
C LEU A 24 25.68 43.24 17.05
N LEU A 25 25.40 41.97 16.77
CA LEU A 25 26.37 41.05 16.16
C LEU A 25 25.74 40.44 14.90
N VAL A 26 26.37 40.69 13.75
CA VAL A 26 26.04 40.06 12.47
C VAL A 26 26.56 38.62 12.52
N LEU A 27 25.67 37.63 12.59
CA LEU A 27 26.04 36.21 12.48
C LEU A 27 25.66 35.67 11.10
N HIS A 28 26.65 35.15 10.37
CA HIS A 28 26.45 34.34 9.17
C HIS A 28 25.68 33.07 9.51
N ILE A 29 24.46 32.93 8.98
CA ILE A 29 23.67 31.70 9.09
C ILE A 29 24.13 30.74 7.99
N SER A 30 25.01 29.81 8.34
CA SER A 30 25.21 28.59 7.55
C SER A 30 24.05 27.65 7.85
N ILE A 31 23.12 27.52 6.89
CA ILE A 31 21.99 26.60 6.96
C ILE A 31 22.53 25.17 6.79
N PHE A 32 22.67 24.43 7.88
CA PHE A 32 22.85 22.98 7.84
C PHE A 32 21.53 22.33 7.41
N LEU A 33 21.58 21.52 6.35
CA LEU A 33 20.53 20.54 6.02
C LEU A 33 20.25 19.69 7.26
N PRO A 34 18.98 19.35 7.57
CA PRO A 34 18.68 18.45 8.66
C PRO A 34 19.29 17.08 8.32
N SER A 35 20.41 16.77 8.96
CA SER A 35 20.92 15.41 8.98
C SER A 35 19.95 14.62 9.84
N VAL A 36 19.07 13.86 9.19
CA VAL A 36 18.22 12.87 9.85
C VAL A 36 19.14 12.02 10.72
N CYS A 37 18.97 12.10 12.03
CA CYS A 37 19.68 11.27 12.97
C CYS A 37 19.19 9.84 12.72
N ARG A 38 19.87 9.09 11.85
CA ARG A 38 19.56 7.68 11.60
C ARG A 38 19.81 6.92 12.91
N ILE A 39 18.75 6.75 13.68
CA ILE A 39 18.70 5.72 14.72
C ILE A 39 19.13 4.43 14.02
N HIS A 40 20.16 3.76 14.52
CA HIS A 40 20.53 2.43 14.06
C HIS A 40 19.42 1.45 14.49
N ALA A 41 18.28 1.53 13.81
CA ALA A 41 17.16 0.62 13.96
C ALA A 41 17.38 -0.57 13.02
N VAL A 42 16.93 -1.75 13.46
CA VAL A 42 16.84 -2.92 12.60
C VAL A 42 15.86 -2.60 11.47
N SER A 43 16.31 -2.57 10.21
CA SER A 43 15.43 -2.29 9.06
C SER A 43 14.29 -3.30 8.95
N TYR A 44 13.10 -2.85 8.55
CA TYR A 44 11.99 -3.77 8.24
C TYR A 44 12.27 -4.58 6.98
N ASP A 45 12.04 -5.89 7.05
CA ASP A 45 12.13 -6.82 5.96
C ASP A 45 10.80 -6.87 5.19
N TYR A 46 10.75 -6.25 4.01
CA TYR A 46 9.59 -6.25 3.10
C TYR A 46 9.45 -7.54 2.28
N SER A 47 10.37 -8.51 2.41
CA SER A 47 10.29 -9.74 1.64
C SER A 47 9.15 -10.64 2.14
N ALA A 48 8.50 -11.30 1.19
CA ALA A 48 7.57 -12.40 1.41
C ALA A 48 7.72 -13.37 0.24
N THR A 49 7.41 -14.64 0.47
CA THR A 49 7.41 -15.67 -0.57
C THR A 49 6.17 -16.55 -0.43
N THR A 50 5.61 -16.94 -1.55
CA THR A 50 4.56 -17.97 -1.64
C THR A 50 5.11 -19.32 -2.08
N GLU A 51 6.43 -19.41 -2.33
CA GLU A 51 7.09 -20.67 -2.63
C GLU A 51 7.08 -21.58 -1.40
N CYS A 52 6.79 -22.86 -1.65
CA CYS A 52 6.85 -23.88 -0.62
C CYS A 52 8.24 -24.49 -0.59
N LEU A 53 8.99 -24.25 0.49
CA LEU A 53 10.41 -24.61 0.58
C LEU A 53 10.63 -25.98 1.22
N ILE A 54 11.66 -26.70 0.78
CA ILE A 54 12.02 -28.00 1.37
C ILE A 54 12.49 -27.81 2.83
N GLU A 55 13.25 -26.76 3.08
CA GLU A 55 13.68 -26.34 4.43
C GLU A 55 13.34 -24.86 4.63
N PRO A 56 12.98 -24.46 5.86
CA PRO A 56 12.63 -23.09 6.14
C PRO A 56 13.88 -22.20 6.15
N GLN A 57 13.68 -20.91 5.83
CA GLN A 57 14.74 -19.93 6.03
C GLN A 57 14.84 -19.56 7.52
N ARG A 58 15.98 -19.00 7.91
CA ARG A 58 16.20 -18.55 9.29
C ARG A 58 15.15 -17.53 9.73
N ALA A 59 14.86 -17.53 11.02
CA ALA A 59 13.97 -16.55 11.64
C ALA A 59 14.39 -15.12 11.27
N GLN A 60 13.43 -14.32 10.79
CA GLN A 60 13.66 -12.90 10.54
C GLN A 60 14.11 -12.23 11.86
N TYR A 61 14.99 -11.22 11.74
CA TYR A 61 15.51 -10.48 12.89
C TYR A 61 16.13 -11.35 14.01
N GLY A 62 16.58 -12.57 13.67
CA GLY A 62 17.08 -13.53 14.66
C GLY A 62 16.05 -14.00 15.69
N GLY A 63 14.75 -13.90 15.37
CA GLY A 63 13.64 -14.25 16.25
C GLY A 63 13.05 -13.07 17.04
N GLY A 64 13.71 -11.92 17.07
CA GLY A 64 13.24 -10.76 17.83
C GLY A 64 13.15 -11.05 19.33
N ILE A 65 11.96 -10.95 19.92
CA ILE A 65 11.74 -11.25 21.36
C ILE A 65 11.37 -12.72 21.64
N ILE A 66 11.35 -13.57 20.62
CA ILE A 66 11.04 -15.00 20.76
C ILE A 66 12.23 -15.72 21.41
N THR A 67 11.94 -16.56 22.40
CA THR A 67 12.90 -17.47 23.01
C THR A 67 12.99 -18.75 22.20
N ASN A 68 14.22 -19.18 21.88
CA ASN A 68 14.50 -20.41 21.12
C ASN A 68 13.67 -20.49 19.81
N PRO A 69 13.83 -19.51 18.90
CA PRO A 69 12.99 -19.37 17.70
C PRO A 69 13.23 -20.46 16.64
N ASP A 70 14.41 -21.07 16.65
CA ASP A 70 14.92 -22.05 15.67
C ASP A 70 15.04 -23.47 16.26
N PHE A 71 14.51 -23.67 17.48
CA PHE A 71 14.48 -24.96 18.18
C PHE A 71 15.84 -25.66 18.33
N THR A 72 16.94 -24.90 18.28
CA THR A 72 18.30 -25.42 18.50
C THR A 72 18.51 -26.00 19.89
N HIS A 73 17.71 -25.56 20.87
CA HIS A 73 17.70 -26.05 22.25
C HIS A 73 16.46 -26.94 22.52
N GLY A 74 16.02 -27.71 21.51
CA GLY A 74 14.80 -28.50 21.57
C GLY A 74 13.57 -27.62 21.69
N ILE A 75 12.58 -28.03 22.49
CA ILE A 75 11.32 -27.28 22.69
C ILE A 75 11.36 -26.34 23.91
N GLN A 76 12.55 -26.05 24.46
CA GLN A 76 12.68 -25.17 25.63
C GLN A 76 12.09 -23.78 25.34
N GLY A 77 11.29 -23.25 26.27
CA GLY A 77 10.62 -21.94 26.12
C GLY A 77 9.29 -21.99 25.38
N TRP A 78 8.89 -23.15 24.86
CA TRP A 78 7.60 -23.39 24.21
C TRP A 78 6.76 -24.37 25.03
N THR A 79 5.45 -24.13 25.06
CA THR A 79 4.50 -24.94 25.81
C THR A 79 3.38 -25.45 24.90
N VAL A 80 2.58 -26.38 25.42
CA VAL A 80 1.32 -26.76 24.78
C VAL A 80 0.21 -25.82 25.23
N PHE A 81 -0.63 -25.39 24.30
CA PHE A 81 -1.88 -24.71 24.56
C PHE A 81 -3.06 -25.62 24.19
N GLY A 82 -4.09 -25.61 25.03
CA GLY A 82 -5.27 -26.44 24.84
C GLY A 82 -5.07 -27.89 25.28
N GLN A 83 -5.76 -28.82 24.65
CA GLN A 83 -5.79 -30.25 25.03
C GLN A 83 -4.90 -31.15 24.16
N GLY A 84 -4.17 -30.55 23.21
CA GLY A 84 -3.25 -31.28 22.35
C GLY A 84 -1.96 -31.70 23.06
N ALA A 85 -0.96 -32.08 22.27
CA ALA A 85 0.39 -32.38 22.73
C ALA A 85 1.43 -31.77 21.78
N VAL A 86 2.65 -31.55 22.28
CA VAL A 86 3.77 -31.02 21.51
C VAL A 86 4.96 -31.96 21.56
N LYS A 87 5.65 -32.11 20.43
CA LYS A 87 6.88 -32.89 20.30
C LYS A 87 7.91 -32.17 19.44
N GLU A 88 9.18 -32.50 19.64
CA GLU A 88 10.25 -32.07 18.75
C GLU A 88 10.21 -32.89 17.45
N GLY A 89 10.45 -32.23 16.33
CA GLY A 89 10.73 -32.83 15.04
C GLY A 89 12.14 -32.47 14.56
N ILE A 90 12.75 -33.35 13.78
CA ILE A 90 14.05 -33.13 13.15
C ILE A 90 13.92 -33.52 11.68
N SER A 91 14.28 -32.62 10.77
CA SER A 91 14.26 -32.88 9.33
C SER A 91 15.47 -33.71 8.90
N ASN A 92 15.45 -34.18 7.65
CA ASN A 92 16.58 -34.94 7.09
C ASN A 92 17.88 -34.12 7.00
N SER A 93 17.79 -32.79 6.95
CA SER A 93 18.95 -31.90 6.96
C SER A 93 19.47 -31.60 8.38
N GLY A 94 18.79 -32.11 9.42
CA GLY A 94 19.12 -31.85 10.82
C GLY A 94 18.47 -30.59 11.38
N ASN A 95 17.60 -29.92 10.62
CA ASN A 95 16.83 -28.77 11.10
C ASN A 95 15.82 -29.22 12.17
N ARG A 96 15.71 -28.47 13.27
CA ARG A 96 14.82 -28.80 14.38
C ARG A 96 13.59 -27.92 14.33
N TYR A 97 12.44 -28.47 14.67
CA TYR A 97 11.17 -27.76 14.70
C TYR A 97 10.25 -28.34 15.76
N ILE A 98 9.14 -27.66 16.03
CA ILE A 98 8.13 -28.13 16.99
C ILE A 98 6.85 -28.54 16.26
N VAL A 99 6.19 -29.58 16.77
CA VAL A 99 4.97 -30.14 16.21
C VAL A 99 3.87 -30.13 17.25
N ALA A 100 2.77 -29.44 16.98
CA ALA A 100 1.49 -29.62 17.67
C ALA A 100 0.73 -30.80 17.04
N HIS A 101 0.40 -31.80 17.86
CA HIS A 101 -0.33 -33.01 17.44
C HIS A 101 -1.41 -33.39 18.46
N SER A 102 -2.16 -34.45 18.16
CA SER A 102 -3.27 -34.92 19.00
C SER A 102 -4.27 -33.81 19.33
N ARG A 103 -4.49 -32.90 18.36
CA ARG A 103 -5.32 -31.71 18.49
C ARG A 103 -6.79 -32.11 18.42
N SER A 104 -7.62 -31.41 19.19
CA SER A 104 -9.07 -31.62 19.27
C SER A 104 -9.88 -30.35 19.00
N GLN A 105 -9.24 -29.18 19.14
CA GLN A 105 -9.80 -27.85 18.89
C GLN A 105 -8.91 -27.04 17.95
N PRO A 106 -9.45 -26.06 17.21
CA PRO A 106 -8.66 -25.28 16.26
C PRO A 106 -7.45 -24.56 16.86
N LEU A 107 -7.54 -24.16 18.13
CA LEU A 107 -6.47 -23.47 18.85
C LEU A 107 -5.53 -24.40 19.63
N ASP A 108 -5.80 -25.71 19.72
CA ASP A 108 -4.87 -26.65 20.34
C ASP A 108 -3.55 -26.59 19.57
N SER A 109 -2.50 -26.04 20.17
CA SER A 109 -1.28 -25.68 19.42
C SER A 109 -0.06 -25.53 20.32
N ILE A 110 1.07 -25.21 19.72
CA ILE A 110 2.24 -24.72 20.44
C ILE A 110 1.99 -23.28 20.92
N SER A 111 2.58 -22.90 22.04
CA SER A 111 2.50 -21.54 22.54
C SER A 111 3.78 -21.01 23.15
N GLN A 112 3.92 -19.68 23.08
CA GLN A 112 4.92 -18.94 23.83
C GLN A 112 4.30 -17.64 24.36
N GLN A 113 4.50 -17.37 25.65
CA GLN A 113 4.09 -16.11 26.26
C GLN A 113 5.13 -15.03 26.00
N VAL A 114 4.66 -13.86 25.61
CA VAL A 114 5.48 -12.67 25.37
C VAL A 114 4.90 -11.46 26.09
N GLN A 115 5.75 -10.48 26.38
CA GLN A 115 5.31 -9.21 26.93
C GLN A 115 5.20 -8.19 25.81
N LEU A 116 3.98 -7.68 25.59
CA LEU A 116 3.75 -6.56 24.70
C LEU A 116 3.76 -5.25 25.51
N GLU A 117 4.43 -4.25 24.98
CA GLU A 117 4.46 -2.87 25.44
C GLU A 117 3.56 -1.99 24.57
N LYS A 118 2.75 -1.15 25.23
CA LYS A 118 1.87 -0.16 24.61
C LYS A 118 2.61 0.71 23.59
N GLY A 119 1.98 0.93 22.44
CA GLY A 119 2.46 1.84 21.39
C GLY A 119 3.52 1.23 20.48
N LYS A 120 3.89 -0.04 20.67
CA LYS A 120 4.78 -0.76 19.77
C LYS A 120 4.02 -1.57 18.72
N LEU A 121 4.62 -1.66 17.55
CA LEU A 121 4.20 -2.49 16.42
C LEU A 121 5.04 -3.76 16.41
N TYR A 122 4.40 -4.93 16.42
CA TYR A 122 5.10 -6.22 16.48
C TYR A 122 4.98 -6.96 15.16
N SER A 123 6.05 -6.94 14.37
CA SER A 123 6.13 -7.72 13.13
C SER A 123 6.38 -9.19 13.45
N PHE A 124 5.51 -10.06 12.94
CA PHE A 124 5.54 -11.49 13.16
C PHE A 124 5.87 -12.23 11.87
N SER A 125 6.70 -13.27 11.99
CA SER A 125 6.81 -14.30 10.97
C SER A 125 7.10 -15.67 11.56
N ALA A 126 6.74 -16.72 10.83
CA ALA A 126 7.06 -18.09 11.17
C ALA A 126 7.04 -18.95 9.89
N TRP A 127 7.79 -20.04 9.89
CA TRP A 127 7.64 -21.06 8.87
C TRP A 127 6.71 -22.15 9.37
N VAL A 128 5.73 -22.51 8.55
CA VAL A 128 4.67 -23.43 8.94
C VAL A 128 4.52 -24.55 7.91
N GLN A 129 4.36 -25.76 8.41
CA GLN A 129 4.06 -26.96 7.64
C GLN A 129 2.90 -27.71 8.32
N ILE A 130 2.16 -28.53 7.57
CA ILE A 130 1.14 -29.43 8.10
C ILE A 130 1.35 -30.84 7.54
N ASN A 131 0.86 -31.89 8.21
CA ASN A 131 0.94 -33.26 7.69
C ASN A 131 -0.21 -33.64 6.73
N GLY A 132 -1.28 -32.85 6.66
CA GLY A 132 -2.56 -33.21 6.00
C GLY A 132 -2.88 -32.45 4.71
N GLY A 133 -2.12 -32.65 3.64
CA GLY A 133 -2.41 -32.04 2.33
C GLY A 133 -2.16 -30.54 2.28
N ARG A 134 -3.21 -29.71 2.24
CA ARG A 134 -3.16 -28.23 2.20
C ARG A 134 -4.18 -27.67 3.18
N GLY A 135 -3.81 -26.66 3.96
CA GLY A 135 -4.71 -26.07 4.96
C GLY A 135 -4.22 -24.73 5.49
N ASN A 136 -5.16 -23.92 5.96
CA ASN A 136 -4.84 -22.60 6.50
C ASN A 136 -4.36 -22.72 7.96
N VAL A 137 -3.30 -21.98 8.27
CA VAL A 137 -2.78 -21.79 9.62
C VAL A 137 -2.65 -20.29 9.88
N ALA A 138 -3.25 -19.80 10.96
CA ALA A 138 -3.19 -18.41 11.38
C ALA A 138 -2.33 -18.25 12.64
N ALA A 139 -1.56 -17.16 12.72
CA ALA A 139 -0.92 -16.75 13.95
C ALA A 139 -1.91 -15.96 14.78
N VAL A 140 -2.13 -16.37 16.03
CA VAL A 140 -3.12 -15.76 16.93
C VAL A 140 -2.43 -15.25 18.18
N PHE A 141 -2.66 -13.98 18.50
CA PHE A 141 -2.22 -13.34 19.73
C PHE A 141 -3.39 -13.31 20.71
N LYS A 142 -3.33 -14.18 21.71
CA LYS A 142 -4.30 -14.20 22.82
C LYS A 142 -3.87 -13.18 23.87
N MET A 143 -4.57 -12.06 23.93
CA MET A 143 -4.31 -11.00 24.90
C MET A 143 -4.75 -11.42 26.32
N SER A 144 -4.16 -10.80 27.35
CA SER A 144 -4.47 -11.13 28.75
C SER A 144 -5.93 -10.93 29.16
N HIS A 145 -6.69 -10.09 28.43
CA HIS A 145 -8.13 -9.88 28.63
C HIS A 145 -9.01 -10.80 27.77
N GLY A 146 -8.42 -11.82 27.12
CA GLY A 146 -9.13 -12.86 26.37
C GLY A 146 -9.40 -12.54 24.90
N GLU A 147 -9.07 -11.34 24.42
CA GLU A 147 -9.18 -11.04 22.99
C GLU A 147 -8.21 -11.90 22.18
N LEU A 148 -8.69 -12.38 21.02
CA LEU A 148 -7.90 -13.12 20.04
C LEU A 148 -7.68 -12.22 18.83
N VAL A 149 -6.44 -11.78 18.62
CA VAL A 149 -6.05 -11.02 17.44
C VAL A 149 -5.36 -11.95 16.46
N ARG A 150 -5.96 -12.18 15.30
CA ARG A 150 -5.32 -12.91 14.19
C ARG A 150 -4.30 -11.97 13.55
N GLY A 151 -3.01 -12.25 13.71
CA GLY A 151 -1.96 -11.37 13.22
C GLY A 151 -1.65 -11.55 11.73
N GLY A 152 -2.02 -12.70 11.17
CA GLY A 152 -1.75 -13.08 9.79
C GLY A 152 -1.99 -14.57 9.59
N GLN A 153 -1.96 -15.02 8.35
CA GLN A 153 -2.19 -16.43 8.02
C GLN A 153 -1.39 -16.88 6.81
N VAL A 154 -1.25 -18.19 6.69
CA VAL A 154 -0.62 -18.87 5.56
C VAL A 154 -1.43 -20.08 5.15
N THR A 155 -1.38 -20.44 3.87
CA THR A 155 -1.80 -21.76 3.41
C THR A 155 -0.60 -22.69 3.50
N ALA A 156 -0.52 -23.44 4.59
CA ALA A 156 0.51 -24.45 4.81
C ALA A 156 0.21 -25.73 3.98
N ARG A 157 1.26 -26.46 3.64
CA ARG A 157 1.21 -27.66 2.81
C ARG A 157 1.98 -28.81 3.45
N ASN A 158 1.64 -30.04 3.08
CA ASN A 158 2.43 -31.21 3.39
C ASN A 158 3.70 -31.28 2.54
N GLY A 159 4.80 -31.73 3.15
CA GLY A 159 6.09 -31.93 2.49
C GLY A 159 6.95 -30.67 2.28
N CYS A 160 6.48 -29.47 2.62
CA CYS A 160 7.26 -28.24 2.49
C CYS A 160 6.79 -27.13 3.46
N TRP A 161 7.66 -26.15 3.69
CA TRP A 161 7.48 -25.03 4.61
C TRP A 161 6.92 -23.81 3.88
N SER A 162 5.91 -23.18 4.48
CA SER A 162 5.27 -21.97 3.96
C SER A 162 5.48 -20.81 4.93
N LEU A 163 5.82 -19.62 4.41
CA LEU A 163 6.03 -18.43 5.22
C LEU A 163 4.69 -17.85 5.69
N LEU A 164 4.48 -17.81 7.01
CA LEU A 164 3.44 -17.02 7.65
C LEU A 164 4.03 -15.66 8.02
N LYS A 165 3.43 -14.58 7.52
CA LYS A 165 3.80 -13.20 7.87
C LYS A 165 2.57 -12.46 8.42
N GLY A 166 2.80 -11.59 9.40
CA GLY A 166 1.71 -10.90 10.09
C GLY A 166 2.20 -9.95 11.17
N GLY A 167 1.32 -9.65 12.11
CA GLY A 167 1.69 -9.02 13.37
C GLY A 167 0.54 -8.29 14.05
N VAL A 168 0.89 -7.57 15.11
CA VAL A 168 -0.10 -6.88 15.95
C VAL A 168 0.41 -5.53 16.43
N TYR A 169 -0.50 -4.56 16.53
CA TYR A 169 -0.26 -3.31 17.22
C TYR A 169 -0.72 -3.43 18.68
N ALA A 170 0.15 -3.08 19.63
CA ALA A 170 -0.17 -3.17 21.05
C ALA A 170 -0.77 -1.85 21.57
N ASN A 171 -2.09 -1.78 21.64
CA ASN A 171 -2.82 -0.63 22.20
C ASN A 171 -2.63 -0.45 23.72
N ILE A 172 -2.30 -1.54 24.41
CA ILE A 172 -2.04 -1.59 25.85
C ILE A 172 -0.82 -2.48 26.12
N SER A 173 -0.14 -2.23 27.24
CA SER A 173 0.90 -3.15 27.71
C SER A 173 0.22 -4.36 28.35
N SER A 174 0.45 -5.54 27.80
CA SER A 174 -0.19 -6.78 28.25
C SER A 174 0.71 -7.98 27.97
N ARG A 175 0.47 -9.07 28.70
CA ARG A 175 0.99 -10.37 28.27
C ARG A 175 0.12 -10.84 27.11
N ALA A 176 0.77 -11.41 26.10
CA ALA A 176 0.11 -12.11 25.01
C ALA A 176 0.67 -13.52 24.91
N GLU A 177 -0.19 -14.47 24.56
CA GLU A 177 0.22 -15.83 24.22
C GLU A 177 0.09 -16.01 22.71
N ILE A 178 1.20 -16.35 22.06
CA ILE A 178 1.25 -16.60 20.61
C ILE A 178 0.80 -18.04 20.39
N LEU A 179 -0.16 -18.24 19.50
CA LEU A 179 -0.79 -19.51 19.16
C LEU A 179 -0.84 -19.70 17.64
N PHE A 180 -1.05 -20.94 17.21
CA PHE A 180 -1.25 -21.26 15.79
C PHE A 180 -2.60 -21.94 15.61
N GLU A 181 -3.52 -21.30 14.91
CA GLU A 181 -4.87 -21.78 14.69
C GLU A 181 -4.99 -22.51 13.35
N SER A 182 -5.60 -23.69 13.36
CA SER A 182 -6.05 -24.34 12.12
C SER A 182 -7.38 -25.03 12.33
N LYS A 183 -8.34 -24.77 11.45
CA LYS A 183 -9.69 -25.38 11.49
C LYS A 183 -9.67 -26.90 11.28
N ASN A 184 -8.68 -27.41 10.55
CA ASN A 184 -8.46 -28.85 10.46
C ASN A 184 -7.76 -29.32 11.74
N THR A 185 -8.52 -29.89 12.67
CA THR A 185 -8.02 -30.38 13.96
C THR A 185 -7.34 -31.74 13.85
N GLU A 186 -7.55 -32.48 12.75
CA GLU A 186 -6.86 -33.75 12.51
C GLU A 186 -5.41 -33.54 12.03
N ALA A 187 -5.13 -32.39 11.41
CA ALA A 187 -3.80 -32.03 10.95
C ALA A 187 -2.88 -31.63 12.13
N GLU A 188 -1.66 -32.14 12.10
CA GLU A 188 -0.56 -31.60 12.90
C GLU A 188 -0.15 -30.22 12.36
N ILE A 189 0.27 -29.32 13.25
CA ILE A 189 0.86 -28.02 12.89
C ILE A 189 2.34 -28.06 13.26
N TRP A 190 3.20 -27.89 12.26
CA TRP A 190 4.65 -27.89 12.41
C TRP A 190 5.12 -26.45 12.25
N VAL A 191 5.94 -25.96 13.17
CA VAL A 191 6.39 -24.57 13.19
C VAL A 191 7.89 -24.51 13.41
N ASP A 192 8.52 -23.61 12.67
CA ASP A 192 9.94 -23.32 12.78
C ASP A 192 10.23 -21.82 12.60
N ASN A 193 11.41 -21.38 13.04
CA ASN A 193 12.01 -20.09 12.75
C ASN A 193 11.07 -18.90 13.05
N VAL A 194 10.50 -18.91 14.25
CA VAL A 194 9.50 -17.92 14.68
C VAL A 194 10.16 -16.60 15.06
N SER A 195 9.60 -15.49 14.59
CA SER A 195 10.06 -14.14 14.90
C SER A 195 8.90 -13.26 15.36
N LEU A 196 9.17 -12.46 16.39
CA LEU A 196 8.32 -11.36 16.80
C LEU A 196 9.21 -10.15 17.10
N GLN A 197 9.29 -9.21 16.16
CA GLN A 197 10.14 -8.04 16.27
C GLN A 197 9.33 -6.80 16.65
N PRO A 198 9.58 -6.20 17.83
CA PRO A 198 8.98 -4.92 18.21
C PRO A 198 9.63 -3.75 17.49
N PHE A 199 8.81 -2.80 17.08
CA PHE A 199 9.20 -1.49 16.57
C PHE A 199 8.44 -0.39 17.31
N THR A 200 9.12 0.71 17.62
CA THR A 200 8.43 1.95 18.01
C THR A 200 7.78 2.58 16.79
N MET A 201 6.79 3.47 17.00
CA MET A 201 6.21 4.24 15.90
C MET A 201 7.29 5.08 15.17
N GLU A 202 8.30 5.60 15.87
CA GLU A 202 9.42 6.34 15.27
C GLU A 202 10.26 5.46 14.34
N GLN A 203 10.62 4.23 14.76
CA GLN A 203 11.30 3.27 13.90
C GLN A 203 10.43 2.91 12.69
N TRP A 204 9.14 2.70 12.93
CA TRP A 204 8.19 2.37 11.87
C TRP A 204 8.08 3.48 10.82
N ARG A 205 8.07 4.76 11.25
CA ARG A 205 8.16 5.93 10.36
C ARG A 205 9.49 6.01 9.63
N SER A 206 10.61 5.79 10.32
CA SER A 206 11.94 5.76 9.69
C SER A 206 12.00 4.74 8.55
N HIS A 207 11.40 3.56 8.72
CA HIS A 207 11.33 2.55 7.64
C HIS A 207 10.51 3.02 6.44
N GLN A 208 9.44 3.80 6.68
CA GLN A 208 8.65 4.37 5.60
C GLN A 208 9.44 5.40 4.81
N ASP A 209 10.16 6.28 5.51
CA ASP A 209 11.01 7.31 4.89
C ASP A 209 12.15 6.65 4.09
N GLU A 210 12.81 5.63 4.64
CA GLU A 210 13.83 4.85 3.93
C GLU A 210 13.29 4.16 2.68
N SER A 211 12.07 3.61 2.76
CA SER A 211 11.42 2.97 1.61
C SER A 211 10.99 4.01 0.56
N ILE A 212 10.51 5.18 0.98
CA ILE A 212 10.19 6.30 0.09
C ILE A 212 11.44 6.77 -0.65
N ASP A 213 12.54 7.01 0.07
CA ASP A 213 13.84 7.39 -0.49
C ASP A 213 14.33 6.40 -1.54
N LYS A 214 14.06 5.10 -1.33
CA LYS A 214 14.48 4.04 -2.24
C LYS A 214 13.54 3.86 -3.44
N GLU A 215 12.23 3.96 -3.23
CA GLU A 215 11.22 3.51 -4.20
C GLU A 215 10.47 4.65 -4.90
N ARG A 216 10.59 5.89 -4.40
CA ARG A 216 9.89 7.07 -4.92
C ARG A 216 10.85 8.17 -5.36
N LEU A 217 12.09 8.16 -4.88
CA LEU A 217 13.12 9.11 -5.27
C LEU A 217 14.22 8.40 -6.07
N GLY A 218 14.92 9.18 -6.88
CA GLY A 218 16.25 8.81 -7.34
C GLY A 218 17.17 10.03 -7.37
N LYS A 219 18.46 9.76 -7.43
CA LYS A 219 19.50 10.79 -7.39
C LYS A 219 19.94 11.12 -8.79
N VAL A 220 20.08 12.40 -9.10
CA VAL A 220 20.60 12.86 -10.40
C VAL A 220 21.65 13.93 -10.17
N ARG A 221 22.67 13.92 -11.01
CA ARG A 221 23.70 14.95 -11.05
C ARG A 221 23.52 15.81 -12.30
N PHE A 222 23.43 17.13 -12.13
CA PHE A 222 23.42 18.08 -13.23
C PHE A 222 24.77 18.78 -13.30
N GLU A 223 25.35 18.89 -14.50
CA GLU A 223 26.59 19.62 -14.73
C GLU A 223 26.39 20.73 -15.77
N ALA A 224 26.61 21.99 -15.38
CA ALA A 224 26.60 23.14 -16.26
C ALA A 224 28.02 23.47 -16.75
N ARG A 225 28.20 23.49 -18.07
CA ARG A 225 29.46 23.84 -18.73
C ARG A 225 29.23 24.83 -19.86
N TYR A 226 30.20 25.71 -20.08
CA TYR A 226 30.23 26.50 -21.32
C TYR A 226 30.50 25.59 -22.52
N ALA A 227 30.19 26.08 -23.72
CA ALA A 227 30.46 25.36 -24.98
C ALA A 227 31.94 24.92 -25.14
N ASN A 228 32.88 25.66 -24.53
CA ASN A 228 34.31 25.33 -24.49
C ASN A 228 34.70 24.25 -23.47
N GLY A 229 33.74 23.69 -22.72
CA GLY A 229 33.94 22.63 -21.71
C GLY A 229 34.22 23.12 -20.29
N THR A 230 34.43 24.42 -20.09
CA THR A 230 34.71 25.01 -18.77
C THR A 230 33.48 24.87 -17.87
N ALA A 231 33.68 24.46 -16.62
CA ALA A 231 32.62 24.38 -15.62
C ALA A 231 32.10 25.77 -15.25
N ILE A 232 30.78 25.89 -15.05
CA ILE A 232 30.14 27.14 -14.65
C ILE A 232 29.92 27.11 -13.14
N GLU A 233 30.93 27.53 -12.39
CA GLU A 233 30.83 27.67 -10.93
C GLU A 233 29.73 28.67 -10.56
N GLY A 234 28.88 28.30 -9.59
CA GLY A 234 27.80 29.16 -9.12
C GLY A 234 26.60 29.28 -10.08
N ALA A 235 26.51 28.45 -11.12
CA ALA A 235 25.32 28.35 -11.98
C ALA A 235 24.05 28.13 -11.14
N GLY A 236 23.03 28.95 -11.38
CA GLY A 236 21.76 28.88 -10.65
C GLY A 236 20.80 27.89 -11.30
N PHE A 237 20.51 26.78 -10.63
CA PHE A 237 19.52 25.80 -11.04
C PHE A 237 18.17 26.11 -10.39
N SER A 238 17.14 26.32 -11.20
CA SER A 238 15.75 26.35 -10.76
C SER A 238 15.07 25.07 -11.23
N ILE A 239 14.65 24.22 -10.29
CA ILE A 239 14.06 22.90 -10.58
C ILE A 239 12.60 22.92 -10.13
N LYS A 240 11.67 22.67 -11.05
CA LYS A 240 10.24 22.63 -10.79
C LYS A 240 9.64 21.32 -11.30
N GLN A 241 9.08 20.52 -10.38
CA GLN A 241 8.29 19.35 -10.78
C GLN A 241 6.97 19.80 -11.42
N THR A 242 6.65 19.23 -12.57
CA THR A 242 5.43 19.51 -13.34
C THR A 242 4.41 18.38 -13.22
N LYS A 243 4.86 17.14 -13.03
CA LYS A 243 4.02 15.97 -12.84
C LYS A 243 4.67 14.96 -11.89
N SER A 244 3.89 14.39 -10.98
CA SER A 244 4.31 13.25 -10.16
C SER A 244 4.00 11.95 -10.90
N ASP A 245 4.92 10.98 -10.85
CA ASP A 245 4.68 9.65 -11.42
C ASP A 245 3.85 8.75 -10.50
N PHE A 246 3.77 9.03 -9.20
CA PHE A 246 2.94 8.26 -8.27
C PHE A 246 1.48 8.75 -8.31
N PRO A 247 0.52 7.93 -8.75
CA PRO A 247 -0.90 8.24 -8.69
C PRO A 247 -1.37 8.45 -7.25
N PHE A 248 -1.65 9.71 -6.90
CA PHE A 248 -2.28 10.09 -5.65
C PHE A 248 -3.55 10.89 -5.97
N GLY A 249 -4.70 10.31 -5.67
CA GLY A 249 -5.99 10.78 -6.15
C GLY A 249 -7.11 10.70 -5.13
N CYS A 250 -8.28 11.15 -5.56
CA CYS A 250 -9.50 11.20 -4.76
C CYS A 250 -10.69 10.82 -5.64
N SER A 251 -11.75 10.25 -5.08
CA SER A 251 -12.95 9.95 -5.83
C SER A 251 -13.71 11.22 -6.22
N MET A 252 -14.39 11.17 -7.37
CA MET A 252 -15.16 12.27 -7.94
C MET A 252 -16.58 11.79 -8.21
N ASN A 253 -17.57 12.64 -7.95
CA ASN A 253 -18.98 12.34 -8.22
C ASN A 253 -19.62 13.45 -9.06
N TYR A 254 -20.85 13.23 -9.49
CA TYR A 254 -21.57 14.10 -10.42
C TYR A 254 -21.73 15.56 -9.97
N HIS A 255 -21.60 15.87 -8.67
CA HIS A 255 -21.63 17.26 -8.18
C HIS A 255 -20.52 18.13 -8.79
N ILE A 256 -19.45 17.51 -9.31
CA ILE A 256 -18.36 18.20 -10.01
C ILE A 256 -18.87 18.98 -11.25
N LEU A 257 -19.97 18.54 -11.85
CA LEU A 257 -20.49 19.14 -13.09
C LEU A 257 -21.20 20.49 -12.86
N SER A 258 -21.70 20.73 -11.63
CA SER A 258 -22.50 21.92 -11.31
C SER A 258 -21.88 22.84 -10.26
N SER A 259 -20.90 22.37 -9.49
CA SER A 259 -20.26 23.16 -8.42
C SER A 259 -18.88 23.66 -8.84
N THR A 260 -18.77 24.96 -9.16
CA THR A 260 -17.49 25.60 -9.46
C THR A 260 -16.51 25.52 -8.29
N ASP A 261 -16.98 25.62 -7.05
CA ASP A 261 -16.13 25.47 -5.87
C ASP A 261 -15.57 24.05 -5.75
N TYR A 262 -16.37 23.03 -6.08
CA TYR A 262 -15.87 21.65 -6.12
C TYR A 262 -14.84 21.45 -7.24
N GLN A 263 -15.07 22.04 -8.42
CA GLN A 263 -14.10 22.00 -9.52
C GLN A 263 -12.76 22.61 -9.10
N ASN A 264 -12.79 23.81 -8.52
CA ASN A 264 -11.59 24.50 -8.04
C ASN A 264 -10.88 23.72 -6.92
N TRP A 265 -11.65 23.19 -5.97
CA TRP A 265 -11.13 22.39 -4.86
C TRP A 265 -10.45 21.10 -5.34
N PHE A 266 -11.05 20.40 -6.31
CA PHE A 266 -10.53 19.14 -6.83
C PHE A 266 -9.32 19.34 -7.74
N VAL A 267 -9.42 20.25 -8.72
CA VAL A 267 -8.37 20.50 -9.73
C VAL A 267 -7.12 21.13 -9.11
N SER A 268 -7.23 21.81 -7.96
CA SER A 268 -6.04 22.30 -7.25
C SER A 268 -5.23 21.19 -6.56
N ARG A 269 -5.82 19.99 -6.35
CA ARG A 269 -5.23 18.91 -5.54
C ARG A 269 -4.89 17.66 -6.32
N PHE A 270 -5.85 17.13 -7.08
CA PHE A 270 -5.80 15.74 -7.56
C PHE A 270 -5.63 15.67 -9.08
N ARG A 271 -4.81 14.72 -9.53
CA ARG A 271 -4.59 14.40 -10.95
C ARG A 271 -5.04 12.99 -11.32
N TYR A 272 -5.62 12.28 -10.35
CA TYR A 272 -6.12 10.92 -10.50
C TYR A 272 -7.46 10.82 -9.79
N THR A 273 -8.40 10.09 -10.40
CA THR A 273 -9.74 9.91 -9.85
C THR A 273 -10.29 8.53 -10.19
N THR A 274 -11.24 8.10 -9.35
CA THR A 274 -12.26 7.13 -9.72
C THR A 274 -13.62 7.82 -9.66
N PHE A 275 -14.61 7.37 -10.41
CA PHE A 275 -15.98 7.89 -10.27
C PHE A 275 -16.74 7.09 -9.22
N THR A 276 -17.49 7.76 -8.36
CA THR A 276 -18.14 7.09 -7.22
C THR A 276 -19.17 6.06 -7.67
N ASN A 277 -20.05 6.42 -8.62
CA ASN A 277 -21.11 5.55 -9.11
C ASN A 277 -21.34 5.67 -10.61
N GLU A 278 -20.88 6.75 -11.24
CA GLU A 278 -21.39 7.20 -12.53
C GLU A 278 -21.05 6.25 -13.70
N MET A 279 -20.06 5.38 -13.53
CA MET A 279 -19.72 4.32 -14.49
C MET A 279 -20.28 2.94 -14.13
N LYS A 280 -20.87 2.73 -12.95
CA LYS A 280 -21.39 1.42 -12.51
C LYS A 280 -22.58 1.00 -13.37
N TRP A 281 -22.77 -0.32 -13.54
CA TRP A 281 -23.82 -0.86 -14.42
C TRP A 281 -25.22 -0.38 -14.03
N SER A 282 -25.51 -0.35 -12.73
CA SER A 282 -26.78 0.15 -12.20
C SER A 282 -27.01 1.64 -12.41
N SER A 283 -25.96 2.43 -12.68
CA SER A 283 -26.09 3.85 -13.01
C SER A 283 -26.29 4.07 -14.50
N THR A 284 -25.60 3.31 -15.34
CA THR A 284 -25.60 3.51 -16.80
C THR A 284 -26.66 2.69 -17.53
N GLU A 285 -27.25 1.65 -16.93
CA GLU A 285 -28.32 0.84 -17.55
C GLU A 285 -29.39 0.44 -16.52
N LYS A 286 -30.10 1.45 -15.99
CA LYS A 286 -31.17 1.24 -14.99
C LYS A 286 -32.33 0.39 -15.52
N ILE A 287 -32.64 0.53 -16.81
CA ILE A 287 -33.67 -0.21 -17.52
C ILE A 287 -32.96 -0.99 -18.63
N GLN A 288 -33.25 -2.29 -18.74
CA GLN A 288 -32.63 -3.18 -19.72
C GLN A 288 -32.68 -2.59 -21.13
N GLY A 289 -31.51 -2.52 -21.78
CA GLY A 289 -31.36 -2.01 -23.14
C GLY A 289 -31.36 -0.48 -23.27
N GLN A 290 -31.60 0.27 -22.19
CA GLN A 290 -31.59 1.73 -22.19
C GLN A 290 -30.33 2.26 -21.48
N GLU A 291 -29.23 2.31 -22.23
CA GLU A 291 -27.97 2.85 -21.74
C GLU A 291 -27.99 4.38 -21.68
N ASN A 292 -27.54 4.95 -20.57
CA ASN A 292 -27.39 6.39 -20.38
C ASN A 292 -26.03 6.71 -19.73
N TYR A 293 -25.12 7.22 -20.53
CA TYR A 293 -23.78 7.62 -20.11
C TYR A 293 -23.62 9.14 -19.97
N THR A 294 -24.70 9.93 -20.06
CA THR A 294 -24.63 11.39 -20.15
C THR A 294 -23.80 12.02 -19.03
N VAL A 295 -24.01 11.57 -17.79
CA VAL A 295 -23.28 12.09 -16.61
C VAL A 295 -21.82 11.65 -16.63
N ALA A 296 -21.55 10.37 -16.88
CA ALA A 296 -20.19 9.84 -16.96
C ALA A 296 -19.39 10.51 -18.09
N ASP A 297 -19.99 10.72 -19.26
CA ASP A 297 -19.36 11.40 -20.40
C ASP A 297 -18.99 12.85 -20.09
N ALA A 298 -19.88 13.57 -19.40
CA ALA A 298 -19.60 14.92 -18.95
C ALA A 298 -18.45 14.96 -17.93
N MET A 299 -18.40 14.01 -16.99
CA MET A 299 -17.33 13.91 -16.00
C MET A 299 -15.99 13.50 -16.63
N VAL A 300 -15.99 12.57 -17.60
CA VAL A 300 -14.79 12.22 -18.38
C VAL A 300 -14.27 13.43 -19.13
N SER A 301 -15.16 14.20 -19.76
CA SER A 301 -14.79 15.43 -20.46
C SER A 301 -14.17 16.46 -19.51
N PHE A 302 -14.77 16.65 -18.34
CA PHE A 302 -14.20 17.53 -17.29
C PHE A 302 -12.80 17.07 -16.86
N ALA A 303 -12.63 15.77 -16.60
CA ALA A 303 -11.35 15.20 -16.19
C ALA A 303 -10.27 15.39 -17.28
N GLN A 304 -10.59 15.11 -18.55
CA GLN A 304 -9.68 15.31 -19.67
C GLN A 304 -9.26 16.77 -19.84
N GLN A 305 -10.20 17.72 -19.76
CA GLN A 305 -9.91 19.16 -19.85
C GLN A 305 -8.96 19.64 -18.75
N ASN A 306 -8.99 18.99 -17.58
CA ASN A 306 -8.17 19.32 -16.43
C ASN A 306 -6.95 18.39 -16.25
N SER A 307 -6.64 17.55 -17.25
CA SER A 307 -5.53 16.59 -17.19
C SER A 307 -5.58 15.65 -15.98
N ILE A 308 -6.78 15.18 -15.64
CA ILE A 308 -7.04 14.21 -14.56
C ILE A 308 -7.22 12.84 -15.20
N SER A 309 -6.40 11.87 -14.78
CA SER A 309 -6.51 10.47 -15.21
C SER A 309 -7.59 9.72 -14.43
N ILE A 310 -8.30 8.83 -15.11
CA ILE A 310 -9.49 8.15 -14.58
C ILE A 310 -9.22 6.65 -14.47
N ARG A 311 -9.45 6.08 -13.29
CA ARG A 311 -9.61 4.63 -13.12
C ARG A 311 -11.10 4.29 -13.31
N GLY A 312 -11.40 3.43 -14.28
CA GLY A 312 -12.76 3.01 -14.59
C GLY A 312 -13.30 2.08 -13.51
N HIS A 313 -14.32 2.53 -12.77
CA HIS A 313 -14.94 1.78 -11.69
C HIS A 313 -16.46 1.77 -11.86
N ASN A 314 -17.08 0.62 -12.13
CA ASN A 314 -16.48 -0.68 -12.47
C ASN A 314 -17.27 -1.29 -13.65
N ILE A 315 -16.71 -2.31 -14.29
CA ILE A 315 -17.41 -3.05 -15.35
C ILE A 315 -18.52 -3.87 -14.72
N PHE A 316 -18.15 -4.75 -13.77
CA PHE A 316 -19.06 -5.62 -13.03
C PHE A 316 -18.81 -5.54 -11.51
N TRP A 317 -19.91 -5.62 -10.76
CA TRP A 317 -19.89 -5.76 -9.31
C TRP A 317 -20.56 -7.08 -8.94
N ALA A 318 -19.81 -7.97 -8.30
CA ALA A 318 -20.25 -9.33 -8.00
C ALA A 318 -21.33 -9.40 -6.91
N ASP A 319 -21.53 -8.33 -6.13
CA ASP A 319 -22.57 -8.28 -5.11
C ASP A 319 -23.95 -8.01 -5.73
N PRO A 320 -24.91 -8.96 -5.61
CA PRO A 320 -26.26 -8.78 -6.13
C PRO A 320 -26.97 -7.52 -5.61
N LYS A 321 -26.61 -7.00 -4.42
CA LYS A 321 -27.25 -5.79 -3.85
C LYS A 321 -26.98 -4.55 -4.71
N HIS A 322 -25.94 -4.57 -5.54
CA HIS A 322 -25.56 -3.45 -6.41
C HIS A 322 -25.98 -3.62 -7.88
N LEU A 323 -26.59 -4.76 -8.22
CA LEU A 323 -27.17 -5.03 -9.52
C LEU A 323 -28.62 -4.53 -9.59
N THR A 324 -29.05 -4.14 -10.78
CA THR A 324 -30.46 -3.78 -11.04
C THR A 324 -31.35 -5.02 -10.96
N GLU A 325 -32.62 -4.81 -10.63
CA GLU A 325 -33.59 -5.90 -10.50
C GLU A 325 -33.72 -6.72 -11.79
N TRP A 326 -33.63 -6.06 -12.96
CA TRP A 326 -33.72 -6.76 -14.24
C TRP A 326 -32.54 -7.69 -14.49
N VAL A 327 -31.31 -7.34 -14.07
CA VAL A 327 -30.12 -8.19 -14.23
C VAL A 327 -30.22 -9.44 -13.36
N LYS A 328 -30.65 -9.28 -12.11
CA LYS A 328 -30.78 -10.39 -11.15
C LYS A 328 -31.78 -11.47 -11.59
N ASN A 329 -32.78 -11.09 -12.40
CA ASN A 329 -33.86 -11.97 -12.82
C ASN A 329 -33.65 -12.61 -14.20
N LEU A 330 -32.48 -12.40 -14.83
CA LEU A 330 -32.16 -13.01 -16.12
C LEU A 330 -31.86 -14.50 -15.98
N THR A 331 -32.24 -15.28 -16.98
CA THR A 331 -31.72 -16.65 -17.13
C THR A 331 -30.22 -16.63 -17.44
N PRO A 332 -29.45 -17.71 -17.20
CA PRO A 332 -28.02 -17.76 -17.52
C PRO A 332 -27.65 -17.32 -18.95
N GLY A 333 -28.46 -17.72 -19.96
CA GLY A 333 -28.22 -17.31 -21.35
C GLY A 333 -28.45 -15.82 -21.59
N GLU A 334 -29.49 -15.26 -20.99
CA GLU A 334 -29.78 -13.82 -21.08
C GLU A 334 -28.76 -12.99 -20.30
N LEU A 335 -28.33 -13.46 -19.13
CA LEU A 335 -27.29 -12.83 -18.32
C LEU A 335 -25.95 -12.81 -19.04
N ARG A 336 -25.58 -13.91 -19.71
CA ARG A 336 -24.37 -13.96 -20.55
C ARG A 336 -24.43 -12.89 -21.65
N ASN A 337 -25.54 -12.83 -22.38
CA ASN A 337 -25.71 -11.84 -23.45
C ASN A 337 -25.71 -10.40 -22.91
N ALA A 338 -26.37 -10.14 -21.79
CA ALA A 338 -26.39 -8.82 -21.16
C ALA A 338 -25.00 -8.41 -20.66
N SER A 339 -24.24 -9.35 -20.08
CA SER A 339 -22.88 -9.11 -19.60
C SER A 339 -21.92 -8.84 -20.77
N GLU A 340 -22.00 -9.60 -21.86
CA GLU A 340 -21.22 -9.33 -23.09
C GLU A 340 -21.53 -7.96 -23.69
N LYS A 341 -22.81 -7.58 -23.74
CA LYS A 341 -23.20 -6.24 -24.19
C LYS A 341 -22.67 -5.16 -23.27
N ARG A 342 -22.75 -5.37 -21.95
CA ARG A 342 -22.26 -4.43 -20.94
C ARG A 342 -20.77 -4.16 -21.09
N ILE A 343 -19.95 -5.21 -21.15
CA ILE A 343 -18.50 -5.07 -21.29
C ILE A 343 -18.13 -4.43 -22.63
N GLU A 344 -18.78 -4.83 -23.73
CA GLU A 344 -18.57 -4.23 -25.04
C GLU A 344 -18.92 -2.74 -25.05
N SER A 345 -20.05 -2.35 -24.47
CA SER A 345 -20.50 -0.96 -24.41
C SER A 345 -19.56 -0.09 -23.58
N VAL A 346 -19.34 -0.44 -22.31
CA VAL A 346 -18.61 0.44 -21.38
C VAL A 346 -17.12 0.52 -21.71
N VAL A 347 -16.47 -0.60 -22.01
CA VAL A 347 -15.03 -0.63 -22.28
C VAL A 347 -14.72 0.04 -23.61
N SER A 348 -15.44 -0.29 -24.68
CA SER A 348 -15.20 0.32 -26.00
C SER A 348 -15.44 1.84 -25.98
N LYS A 349 -16.43 2.30 -25.23
CA LYS A 349 -16.78 3.72 -25.14
C LYS A 349 -15.71 4.57 -24.44
N TYR A 350 -15.06 4.01 -23.42
CA TYR A 350 -14.06 4.69 -22.61
C TYR A 350 -12.62 4.26 -22.93
N LYS A 351 -12.41 3.45 -23.97
CA LYS A 351 -11.10 3.12 -24.52
C LYS A 351 -10.25 4.37 -24.74
N GLY A 352 -9.03 4.37 -24.20
CA GLY A 352 -8.10 5.50 -24.25
C GLY A 352 -8.50 6.73 -23.42
N LYS A 353 -9.56 6.64 -22.62
CA LYS A 353 -10.01 7.71 -21.70
C LYS A 353 -9.84 7.35 -20.23
N VAL A 354 -9.65 6.07 -19.93
CA VAL A 354 -9.30 5.55 -18.59
C VAL A 354 -7.93 4.91 -18.64
N ILE A 355 -7.25 4.83 -17.49
CA ILE A 355 -5.90 4.23 -17.35
C ILE A 355 -5.94 2.80 -16.82
N ALA A 356 -7.07 2.38 -16.29
CA ALA A 356 -7.28 1.09 -15.63
C ALA A 356 -8.76 0.78 -15.53
N TRP A 357 -9.10 -0.51 -15.42
CA TRP A 357 -10.46 -0.99 -15.18
C TRP A 357 -10.53 -1.87 -13.96
N ASP A 358 -11.54 -1.62 -13.13
CA ASP A 358 -12.08 -2.64 -12.23
C ASP A 358 -12.99 -3.54 -13.02
N VAL A 359 -12.43 -4.65 -13.47
CA VAL A 359 -13.19 -5.64 -14.25
C VAL A 359 -14.21 -6.30 -13.33
N MET A 360 -13.76 -6.77 -12.17
CA MET A 360 -14.60 -7.36 -11.13
C MET A 360 -14.39 -6.65 -9.79
N ASN A 361 -15.49 -6.14 -9.24
CA ASN A 361 -15.55 -5.60 -7.89
C ASN A 361 -16.16 -6.64 -6.93
N GLU A 362 -15.50 -6.89 -5.80
CA GLU A 362 -15.96 -7.70 -4.66
C GLU A 362 -16.19 -9.20 -4.93
N ASN A 363 -15.37 -9.76 -5.81
CA ASN A 363 -15.47 -11.14 -6.28
C ASN A 363 -14.71 -12.17 -5.41
N LEU A 364 -14.37 -11.81 -4.17
CA LEU A 364 -14.06 -12.78 -3.13
C LEU A 364 -15.21 -12.93 -2.14
N HIS A 365 -15.92 -11.83 -1.89
CA HIS A 365 -17.08 -11.84 -1.02
C HIS A 365 -18.32 -12.46 -1.67
N TYR A 366 -18.48 -12.24 -2.97
CA TYR A 366 -19.65 -12.60 -3.76
C TYR A 366 -19.24 -13.23 -5.09
N SER A 367 -20.07 -14.13 -5.62
CA SER A 367 -19.77 -14.93 -6.82
C SER A 367 -20.94 -14.92 -7.82
N PHE A 368 -21.72 -13.83 -7.90
CA PHE A 368 -22.96 -13.81 -8.69
C PHE A 368 -22.78 -14.27 -10.14
N PHE A 369 -21.70 -13.85 -10.80
CA PHE A 369 -21.45 -14.22 -12.18
C PHE A 369 -21.02 -15.69 -12.30
N GLU A 370 -20.14 -16.17 -11.43
CA GLU A 370 -19.72 -17.56 -11.39
C GLU A 370 -20.88 -18.51 -11.09
N ASP A 371 -21.72 -18.17 -10.10
CA ASP A 371 -22.87 -18.97 -9.68
C ASP A 371 -23.88 -19.15 -10.82
N ASN A 372 -24.03 -18.14 -11.69
CA ASN A 372 -25.01 -18.16 -12.77
C ASN A 372 -24.44 -18.56 -14.14
N LEU A 373 -23.16 -18.32 -14.39
CA LEU A 373 -22.54 -18.47 -15.72
C LEU A 373 -21.41 -19.51 -15.76
N GLY A 374 -20.99 -20.03 -14.60
CA GLY A 374 -19.91 -21.00 -14.46
C GLY A 374 -18.63 -20.39 -13.88
N GLU A 375 -17.78 -21.23 -13.29
CA GLU A 375 -16.59 -20.85 -12.51
C GLU A 375 -15.62 -19.89 -13.25
N ASN A 376 -15.57 -19.97 -14.58
CA ASN A 376 -14.66 -19.18 -15.41
C ASN A 376 -15.23 -17.81 -15.85
N ALA A 377 -16.47 -17.46 -15.47
CA ALA A 377 -17.15 -16.26 -15.97
C ALA A 377 -16.31 -14.98 -15.82
N SER A 378 -15.70 -14.79 -14.65
CA SER A 378 -14.85 -13.63 -14.40
C SER A 378 -13.57 -13.67 -15.24
N ALA A 379 -12.95 -14.83 -15.38
CA ALA A 379 -11.74 -14.96 -16.18
C ALA A 379 -12.01 -14.65 -17.67
N GLU A 380 -13.18 -15.06 -18.19
CA GLU A 380 -13.67 -14.68 -19.52
C GLU A 380 -13.82 -13.16 -19.67
N TYR A 381 -14.34 -12.47 -18.65
CA TYR A 381 -14.49 -11.01 -18.68
C TYR A 381 -13.16 -10.25 -18.63
N TYR A 382 -12.13 -10.78 -17.96
CA TYR A 382 -10.79 -10.21 -18.05
C TYR A 382 -10.23 -10.32 -19.46
N ALA A 383 -10.37 -11.49 -20.10
CA ALA A 383 -9.94 -11.70 -21.48
C ALA A 383 -10.64 -10.71 -22.42
N ARG A 384 -11.96 -10.56 -22.24
CA ARG A 384 -12.78 -9.69 -23.06
C ARG A 384 -12.47 -8.20 -22.85
N ALA A 385 -12.30 -7.76 -21.60
CA ALA A 385 -11.93 -6.37 -21.30
C ALA A 385 -10.59 -6.00 -21.93
N TYR A 386 -9.59 -6.88 -21.80
CA TYR A 386 -8.26 -6.67 -22.37
C TYR A 386 -8.24 -6.69 -23.89
N GLN A 387 -9.05 -7.55 -24.54
CA GLN A 387 -9.20 -7.51 -26.00
C GLN A 387 -9.78 -6.17 -26.49
N LEU A 388 -10.72 -5.59 -25.74
CA LEU A 388 -11.35 -4.32 -26.10
C LEU A 388 -10.41 -3.14 -25.84
N ASP A 389 -9.69 -3.12 -24.72
CA ASP A 389 -8.79 -2.03 -24.30
C ASP A 389 -7.45 -2.52 -23.71
N PRO A 390 -6.51 -2.97 -24.57
CA PRO A 390 -5.25 -3.59 -24.13
C PRO A 390 -4.26 -2.62 -23.48
N ASP A 391 -4.47 -1.31 -23.59
CA ASP A 391 -3.58 -0.29 -23.01
C ASP A 391 -3.88 -0.02 -21.53
N THR A 392 -4.93 -0.65 -20.97
CA THR A 392 -5.34 -0.47 -19.58
C THR A 392 -4.92 -1.63 -18.69
N THR A 393 -4.71 -1.35 -17.40
CA THR A 393 -4.48 -2.41 -16.40
C THR A 393 -5.82 -2.93 -15.86
N MET A 394 -5.96 -4.25 -15.81
CA MET A 394 -7.15 -4.96 -15.33
C MET A 394 -7.02 -5.30 -13.85
N PHE A 395 -7.88 -4.72 -13.03
CA PHE A 395 -7.86 -4.88 -11.58
C PHE A 395 -8.99 -5.78 -11.09
N LEU A 396 -8.63 -6.65 -10.13
CA LEU A 396 -9.57 -7.21 -9.17
C LEU A 396 -9.67 -6.22 -8.02
N ASN A 397 -10.86 -5.74 -7.67
CA ASN A 397 -11.02 -4.74 -6.61
C ASN A 397 -11.78 -5.34 -5.44
N GLU A 398 -11.18 -5.37 -4.24
CA GLU A 398 -11.75 -6.04 -3.07
C GLU A 398 -11.51 -5.25 -1.78
N TYR A 399 -12.45 -5.34 -0.84
CA TYR A 399 -12.34 -4.76 0.52
C TYR A 399 -11.89 -5.79 1.56
N ASN A 400 -11.51 -5.30 2.74
CA ASN A 400 -11.09 -6.07 3.91
C ASN A 400 -9.81 -6.91 3.77
N THR A 401 -9.19 -7.00 2.60
CA THR A 401 -7.93 -7.74 2.40
C THR A 401 -6.79 -7.23 3.28
N ILE A 402 -6.73 -5.92 3.54
CA ILE A 402 -5.68 -5.26 4.35
C ILE A 402 -6.22 -4.56 5.60
N GLU A 403 -7.54 -4.44 5.70
CA GLU A 403 -8.25 -3.66 6.71
C GLU A 403 -8.59 -4.50 7.94
N ASP A 404 -9.01 -5.77 7.73
CA ASP A 404 -9.47 -6.64 8.80
C ASP A 404 -8.95 -8.08 8.67
N SER A 405 -7.99 -8.43 9.51
CA SER A 405 -7.45 -9.80 9.66
C SER A 405 -8.47 -10.89 10.00
N ARG A 406 -9.68 -10.52 10.42
CA ARG A 406 -10.77 -11.47 10.73
C ARG A 406 -11.59 -11.84 9.51
N ASP A 407 -11.40 -11.12 8.39
CA ASP A 407 -12.08 -11.44 7.15
C ASP A 407 -11.50 -12.71 6.53
N GLU A 408 -12.28 -13.79 6.63
CA GLU A 408 -11.86 -15.08 6.10
C GLU A 408 -12.01 -15.19 4.59
N LYS A 409 -12.83 -14.34 3.95
CA LYS A 409 -13.11 -14.42 2.51
C LYS A 409 -12.03 -13.71 1.71
N ALA A 410 -11.75 -12.45 2.04
CA ALA A 410 -10.91 -11.57 1.24
C ALA A 410 -9.47 -11.43 1.73
N ASN A 411 -9.02 -12.26 2.68
CA ASN A 411 -7.62 -12.27 3.10
C ASN A 411 -6.62 -12.38 1.92
N PRO A 412 -5.34 -11.97 2.08
CA PRO A 412 -4.36 -11.91 1.00
C PRO A 412 -4.18 -13.21 0.20
N LEU A 413 -4.30 -14.37 0.84
CA LEU A 413 -4.06 -15.66 0.17
C LEU A 413 -5.22 -16.07 -0.72
N ASN A 414 -6.45 -15.84 -0.26
CA ASN A 414 -7.63 -16.08 -1.08
C ASN A 414 -7.65 -15.10 -2.26
N TYR A 415 -7.25 -13.85 -2.03
CA TYR A 415 -7.11 -12.86 -3.08
C TYR A 415 -6.15 -13.37 -4.17
N MET A 416 -4.96 -13.82 -3.78
CA MET A 416 -3.99 -14.40 -4.72
C MET A 416 -4.54 -15.64 -5.43
N THR A 417 -5.25 -16.51 -4.71
CA THR A 417 -5.86 -17.71 -5.31
C THR A 417 -6.87 -17.32 -6.40
N LYS A 418 -7.77 -16.36 -6.12
CA LYS A 418 -8.74 -15.86 -7.10
C LYS A 418 -8.05 -15.20 -8.29
N LEU A 419 -6.96 -14.49 -8.06
CA LEU A 419 -6.17 -13.86 -9.11
C LEU A 419 -5.47 -14.90 -9.99
N ASP A 420 -4.89 -15.94 -9.40
CA ASP A 420 -4.28 -17.06 -10.11
C ASP A 420 -5.33 -17.81 -10.97
N GLU A 421 -6.54 -18.04 -10.44
CA GLU A 421 -7.67 -18.61 -11.20
C GLU A 421 -8.01 -17.76 -12.43
N ILE A 422 -8.10 -16.43 -12.27
CA ILE A 422 -8.37 -15.51 -13.36
C ILE A 422 -7.22 -15.52 -14.39
N LEU A 423 -5.97 -15.36 -13.95
CA LEU A 423 -4.83 -15.16 -14.85
C LEU A 423 -4.36 -16.46 -15.53
N SER A 424 -4.62 -17.63 -14.94
CA SER A 424 -4.28 -18.92 -15.54
C SER A 424 -5.25 -19.35 -16.65
N TYR A 425 -6.39 -18.69 -16.78
CA TYR A 425 -7.39 -18.98 -17.81
C TYR A 425 -6.83 -18.80 -19.25
N PRO A 426 -7.13 -19.72 -20.19
CA PRO A 426 -6.76 -19.58 -21.59
C PRO A 426 -7.32 -18.30 -22.22
N GLY A 427 -6.46 -17.37 -22.64
CA GLY A 427 -6.84 -16.05 -23.15
C GLY A 427 -6.36 -14.89 -22.29
N ASN A 428 -5.93 -15.16 -21.05
CA ASN A 428 -5.40 -14.13 -20.13
C ASN A 428 -3.86 -14.05 -20.13
N GLN A 429 -3.19 -14.76 -21.03
CA GLN A 429 -1.73 -14.69 -21.15
C GLN A 429 -1.29 -13.27 -21.54
N GLY A 430 -0.41 -12.68 -20.72
CA GLY A 430 0.17 -11.37 -20.99
C GLY A 430 -0.78 -10.19 -20.73
N ILE A 431 -1.93 -10.41 -20.10
CA ILE A 431 -2.77 -9.29 -19.61
C ILE A 431 -1.98 -8.45 -18.62
N SER A 432 -2.05 -7.13 -18.77
CA SER A 432 -1.61 -6.20 -17.74
C SER A 432 -2.59 -6.24 -16.57
N ALA A 433 -2.30 -7.03 -15.54
CA ALA A 433 -3.15 -7.20 -14.36
C ALA A 433 -2.65 -6.36 -13.17
N GLY A 434 -3.56 -6.03 -12.25
CA GLY A 434 -3.26 -5.29 -11.03
C GLY A 434 -4.09 -5.75 -9.84
N ILE A 435 -3.61 -5.43 -8.65
CA ILE A 435 -4.25 -5.76 -7.37
C ILE A 435 -4.92 -4.49 -6.83
N GLY A 436 -6.25 -4.49 -6.75
CA GLY A 436 -7.04 -3.37 -6.23
C GLY A 436 -7.53 -3.67 -4.81
N LEU A 437 -7.12 -2.83 -3.86
CA LEU A 437 -7.47 -2.96 -2.45
C LEU A 437 -8.25 -1.71 -2.04
N GLN A 438 -9.54 -1.85 -1.73
CA GLN A 438 -10.43 -0.71 -1.47
C GLN A 438 -9.86 0.17 -0.35
N GLY A 439 -9.49 -0.41 0.79
CA GLY A 439 -8.90 0.35 1.89
C GLY A 439 -9.95 1.09 2.70
N HIS A 440 -11.11 0.47 2.94
CA HIS A 440 -12.16 1.03 3.80
C HIS A 440 -11.88 0.70 5.28
N PHE A 441 -11.02 1.50 5.92
CA PHE A 441 -10.56 1.21 7.28
C PHE A 441 -11.59 1.64 8.33
N ASN A 442 -11.88 0.75 9.27
CA ASN A 442 -12.55 1.14 10.51
C ASN A 442 -11.53 1.68 11.52
N SER A 443 -11.78 2.87 12.07
CA SER A 443 -10.91 3.53 13.05
C SER A 443 -10.60 2.68 14.29
N SER A 444 -11.52 1.80 14.69
CA SER A 444 -11.37 0.93 15.86
C SER A 444 -10.52 -0.33 15.62
N GLN A 445 -10.17 -0.63 14.37
CA GLN A 445 -9.58 -1.91 13.94
C GLN A 445 -8.25 -1.73 13.17
N LEU A 446 -7.67 -0.53 13.21
CA LEU A 446 -6.45 -0.25 12.46
C LEU A 446 -5.25 -1.06 12.99
N ASN A 447 -4.81 -2.03 12.20
CA ASN A 447 -3.59 -2.80 12.43
C ASN A 447 -2.61 -2.56 11.27
N LEU A 448 -1.75 -1.55 11.42
CA LEU A 448 -0.73 -1.19 10.41
C LEU A 448 0.25 -2.34 10.13
N VAL A 449 0.47 -3.23 11.11
CA VAL A 449 1.36 -4.38 10.92
C VAL A 449 0.71 -5.41 10.02
N TYR A 450 -0.59 -5.70 10.24
CA TYR A 450 -1.35 -6.55 9.35
C TYR A 450 -1.39 -5.95 7.93
N MET A 451 -1.76 -4.67 7.80
CA MET A 451 -1.75 -3.97 6.50
C MET A 451 -0.42 -4.12 5.77
N ARG A 452 0.72 -3.83 6.43
CA ARG A 452 2.04 -3.96 5.81
C ARG A 452 2.36 -5.40 5.41
N SER A 453 2.13 -6.37 6.30
CA SER A 453 2.39 -7.78 6.00
C SER A 453 1.51 -8.33 4.86
N SER A 454 0.25 -7.90 4.77
CA SER A 454 -0.65 -8.23 3.67
C SER A 454 -0.15 -7.64 2.35
N LEU A 455 0.34 -6.41 2.36
CA LEU A 455 0.98 -5.78 1.19
C LEU A 455 2.29 -6.49 0.79
N ASP A 456 3.08 -6.97 1.75
CA ASP A 456 4.30 -7.76 1.48
C ASP A 456 3.92 -9.07 0.75
N ILE A 457 2.91 -9.79 1.27
CA ILE A 457 2.41 -11.05 0.69
C ILE A 457 1.89 -10.82 -0.72
N LEU A 458 0.98 -9.87 -0.91
CA LEU A 458 0.42 -9.54 -2.23
C LEU A 458 1.51 -9.05 -3.19
N GLY A 459 2.49 -8.30 -2.69
CA GLY A 459 3.61 -7.78 -3.46
C GLY A 459 4.52 -8.87 -4.02
N SER A 460 4.54 -10.07 -3.41
CA SER A 460 5.30 -11.22 -3.92
C SER A 460 4.80 -11.73 -5.28
N THR A 461 3.57 -11.37 -5.69
CA THR A 461 3.06 -11.65 -7.05
C THR A 461 3.80 -10.88 -8.14
N GLY A 462 4.49 -9.79 -7.79
CA GLY A 462 5.09 -8.85 -8.75
C GLY A 462 4.08 -7.93 -9.45
N LEU A 463 2.78 -8.09 -9.21
CA LEU A 463 1.74 -7.24 -9.80
C LEU A 463 1.65 -5.89 -9.06
N PRO A 464 1.31 -4.79 -9.78
CA PRO A 464 1.14 -3.49 -9.15
C PRO A 464 -0.08 -3.49 -8.21
N ILE A 465 0.12 -3.05 -6.97
CA ILE A 465 -0.96 -2.86 -6.00
C ILE A 465 -1.44 -1.41 -6.05
N TRP A 466 -2.75 -1.20 -6.06
CA TRP A 466 -3.36 0.10 -5.83
C TRP A 466 -4.22 0.05 -4.57
N LEU A 467 -4.14 1.08 -3.75
CA LEU A 467 -5.19 1.36 -2.77
C LEU A 467 -6.23 2.23 -3.46
N THR A 468 -7.48 1.79 -3.53
CA THR A 468 -8.36 2.25 -4.62
C THR A 468 -9.50 3.12 -4.15
N GLU A 469 -9.86 3.03 -2.87
CA GLU A 469 -11.03 3.67 -2.26
C GLU A 469 -10.74 4.08 -0.81
N VAL A 470 -9.50 4.49 -0.50
CA VAL A 470 -9.07 4.68 0.88
C VAL A 470 -9.94 5.68 1.63
N ASP A 471 -10.56 5.22 2.71
CA ASP A 471 -11.18 6.07 3.70
C ASP A 471 -11.00 5.47 5.11
N VAL A 472 -11.23 6.31 6.12
CA VAL A 472 -11.21 5.89 7.52
C VAL A 472 -12.54 6.26 8.16
N GLY A 473 -13.11 5.32 8.91
CA GLY A 473 -14.31 5.52 9.71
C GLY A 473 -14.23 6.77 10.62
N LYS A 474 -15.37 7.40 10.89
CA LYS A 474 -15.45 8.56 11.80
C LYS A 474 -14.88 8.24 13.18
N ASP A 475 -13.97 9.09 13.64
CA ASP A 475 -13.32 8.99 14.94
C ASP A 475 -12.66 10.34 15.30
N PRO A 476 -12.51 10.69 16.59
CA PRO A 476 -11.73 11.87 16.99
C PRO A 476 -10.30 11.89 16.42
N ASN A 477 -9.70 10.73 16.20
CA ASN A 477 -8.35 10.55 15.64
C ASN A 477 -8.37 10.17 14.15
N GLN A 478 -9.50 10.32 13.43
CA GLN A 478 -9.64 9.92 12.03
C GLN A 478 -8.52 10.50 11.13
N ALA A 479 -8.11 11.75 11.35
CA ALA A 479 -7.05 12.39 10.58
C ALA A 479 -5.68 11.70 10.79
N GLU A 480 -5.35 11.32 12.03
CA GLU A 480 -4.12 10.61 12.35
C GLU A 480 -4.11 9.20 11.72
N TYR A 481 -5.23 8.48 11.81
CA TYR A 481 -5.37 7.16 11.20
C TYR A 481 -5.31 7.22 9.68
N LEU A 482 -5.93 8.23 9.06
CA LEU A 482 -5.83 8.46 7.62
C LEU A 482 -4.37 8.70 7.23
N GLU A 483 -3.63 9.53 7.96
CA GLU A 483 -2.20 9.74 7.71
C GLU A 483 -1.40 8.43 7.82
N GLN A 484 -1.67 7.63 8.85
CA GLN A 484 -1.02 6.34 9.05
C GLN A 484 -1.24 5.40 7.85
N VAL A 485 -2.50 5.21 7.42
CA VAL A 485 -2.86 4.37 6.27
C VAL A 485 -2.22 4.88 4.98
N LEU A 486 -2.34 6.18 4.69
CA LEU A 486 -1.80 6.76 3.46
C LEU A 486 -0.27 6.61 3.39
N ARG A 487 0.44 6.80 4.51
CA ARG A 487 1.89 6.58 4.59
C ARG A 487 2.28 5.10 4.43
N GLU A 488 1.52 4.16 5.00
CA GLU A 488 1.74 2.72 4.75
C GLU A 488 1.65 2.41 3.26
N GLY A 489 0.57 2.86 2.60
CA GLY A 489 0.41 2.68 1.17
C GLY A 489 1.53 3.33 0.35
N HIS A 490 1.83 4.61 0.59
CA HIS A 490 2.78 5.34 -0.25
C HIS A 490 4.20 4.81 -0.12
N SER A 491 4.61 4.40 1.09
CA SER A 491 5.95 3.88 1.35
C SER A 491 6.15 2.43 0.91
N HIS A 492 5.10 1.63 0.74
CA HIS A 492 5.25 0.22 0.41
C HIS A 492 5.76 0.01 -1.04
N PRO A 493 6.83 -0.78 -1.28
CA PRO A 493 7.44 -0.93 -2.60
C PRO A 493 6.48 -1.40 -3.70
N ALA A 494 5.57 -2.33 -3.38
CA ALA A 494 4.62 -2.91 -4.33
C ALA A 494 3.40 -2.01 -4.63
N VAL A 495 3.12 -1.01 -3.79
CA VAL A 495 2.01 -0.08 -4.03
C VAL A 495 2.43 0.94 -5.08
N LYS A 496 1.63 1.07 -6.13
CA LYS A 496 1.86 1.91 -7.31
C LYS A 496 0.82 2.99 -7.50
N GLY A 497 -0.17 3.11 -6.61
CA GLY A 497 -1.17 4.18 -6.66
C GLY A 497 -2.09 4.17 -5.45
N ILE A 498 -2.63 5.33 -5.12
CA ILE A 498 -3.63 5.53 -4.07
C ILE A 498 -4.73 6.45 -4.60
N ILE A 499 -5.98 6.01 -4.51
CA ILE A 499 -7.18 6.83 -4.66
C ILE A 499 -7.96 6.76 -3.35
N MET A 500 -8.35 7.91 -2.81
CA MET A 500 -9.17 8.01 -1.60
C MET A 500 -10.66 8.03 -1.95
N PHE A 501 -11.50 7.34 -1.17
CA PHE A 501 -12.95 7.49 -1.22
C PHE A 501 -13.43 8.60 -0.28
N ALA A 502 -12.96 9.81 -0.56
CA ALA A 502 -13.16 10.99 0.27
C ALA A 502 -13.52 12.21 -0.58
N GLY A 503 -13.92 13.30 0.06
CA GLY A 503 -14.24 14.54 -0.65
C GLY A 503 -14.92 15.60 0.22
N PRO A 504 -15.45 16.67 -0.39
CA PRO A 504 -16.11 17.75 0.34
C PRO A 504 -17.51 17.33 0.82
N ALA A 505 -17.90 17.76 2.01
CA ALA A 505 -19.23 17.50 2.57
C ALA A 505 -20.36 18.02 1.67
N ASN A 506 -20.11 19.12 0.94
CA ASN A 506 -21.05 19.69 -0.01
C ASN A 506 -21.43 18.70 -1.14
N ALA A 507 -20.48 17.84 -1.56
CA ALA A 507 -20.71 16.81 -2.56
C ALA A 507 -21.24 15.49 -1.97
N GLY A 508 -21.69 15.48 -0.72
CA GLY A 508 -22.33 14.31 -0.10
C GLY A 508 -21.38 13.32 0.57
N PHE A 509 -20.07 13.58 0.58
CA PHE A 509 -19.11 12.76 1.33
C PHE A 509 -19.36 12.91 2.83
N ASN A 510 -19.40 11.78 3.53
CA ASN A 510 -19.77 11.76 4.95
C ASN A 510 -18.83 10.94 5.83
N ASN A 511 -18.08 9.96 5.31
CA ASN A 511 -17.22 9.10 6.11
C ASN A 511 -15.88 9.79 6.41
N THR A 512 -15.00 9.87 5.42
CA THR A 512 -13.82 10.75 5.44
C THR A 512 -14.11 12.02 4.64
N VAL A 513 -14.36 13.11 5.37
CA VAL A 513 -14.67 14.41 4.78
C VAL A 513 -13.39 15.24 4.74
N LEU A 514 -12.95 15.68 3.57
CA LEU A 514 -11.73 16.49 3.42
C LEU A 514 -12.00 18.00 3.50
N ALA A 515 -13.19 18.44 3.12
CA ALA A 515 -13.60 19.83 3.27
C ALA A 515 -15.06 19.93 3.73
N ASP A 516 -15.39 20.96 4.51
CA ASP A 516 -16.74 21.21 4.98
C ASP A 516 -17.67 21.73 3.86
N LYS A 517 -18.87 22.19 4.23
CA LYS A 517 -19.87 22.67 3.27
C LYS A 517 -19.48 23.99 2.58
N ASP A 518 -18.55 24.73 3.18
CA ASP A 518 -18.00 25.98 2.68
C ASP A 518 -16.62 25.78 2.01
N PHE A 519 -16.25 24.53 1.72
CA PHE A 519 -14.95 24.14 1.17
C PHE A 519 -13.74 24.52 2.03
N LYS A 520 -13.93 24.72 3.35
CA LYS A 520 -12.81 24.85 4.28
C LYS A 520 -12.28 23.48 4.65
N ASN A 521 -10.98 23.36 4.81
CA ASN A 521 -10.35 22.08 5.15
C ASN A 521 -10.86 21.55 6.50
N THR A 522 -11.06 20.24 6.55
CA THR A 522 -11.17 19.51 7.82
C THR A 522 -9.76 19.08 8.27
N PRO A 523 -9.60 18.53 9.49
CA PRO A 523 -8.33 17.93 9.90
C PRO A 523 -7.85 16.80 8.96
N ALA A 524 -8.77 16.02 8.37
CA ALA A 524 -8.43 15.01 7.37
C ALA A 524 -7.97 15.66 6.06
N GLY A 525 -8.60 16.76 5.64
CA GLY A 525 -8.14 17.57 4.51
C GLY A 525 -6.74 18.16 4.73
N ASP A 526 -6.44 18.63 5.94
CA ASP A 526 -5.12 19.17 6.29
C ASP A 526 -4.03 18.10 6.19
N VAL A 527 -4.34 16.87 6.59
CA VAL A 527 -3.45 15.71 6.41
C VAL A 527 -3.18 15.45 4.93
N VAL A 528 -4.22 15.44 4.09
CA VAL A 528 -4.06 15.19 2.65
C VAL A 528 -3.26 16.30 1.97
N ASP A 529 -3.55 17.56 2.25
CA ASP A 529 -2.80 18.70 1.69
C ASP A 529 -1.33 18.68 2.16
N LYS A 530 -1.07 18.28 3.42
CA LYS A 530 0.28 18.06 3.94
C LYS A 530 1.01 16.97 3.16
N LEU A 531 0.40 15.81 2.96
CA LEU A 531 1.03 14.69 2.24
C LEU A 531 1.26 15.00 0.75
N ILE A 532 0.34 15.73 0.09
CA ILE A 532 0.57 16.28 -1.26
C ILE A 532 1.79 17.21 -1.25
N GLY A 533 2.00 17.98 -0.18
CA GLY A 533 3.17 18.80 0.04
C GLY A 533 4.47 17.98 0.19
N GLU A 534 4.44 16.92 0.98
CA GLU A 534 5.60 16.08 1.27
C GLU A 534 6.02 15.20 0.09
N TRP A 535 5.07 14.64 -0.65
CA TRP A 535 5.31 13.67 -1.73
C TRP A 535 5.48 14.32 -3.11
N LYS A 536 6.00 15.54 -3.12
CA LYS A 536 6.40 16.24 -4.32
C LYS A 536 7.69 17.02 -4.07
N PHE A 537 8.45 17.21 -5.13
CA PHE A 537 9.62 18.06 -5.06
C PHE A 537 9.20 19.53 -4.94
N GLN A 538 9.58 20.15 -3.82
CA GLN A 538 9.39 21.58 -3.62
C GLN A 538 10.35 22.34 -4.51
N THR A 539 9.84 23.36 -5.23
CA THR A 539 10.68 24.16 -6.13
C THR A 539 11.85 24.74 -5.36
N ARG A 540 13.08 24.54 -5.87
CA ARG A 540 14.30 25.00 -5.24
C ARG A 540 15.18 25.73 -6.23
N GLU A 541 15.87 26.75 -5.72
CA GLU A 541 16.99 27.40 -6.38
C GLU A 541 18.29 26.94 -5.71
N ILE A 542 19.21 26.41 -6.50
CA ILE A 542 20.46 25.80 -6.01
C ILE A 542 21.61 26.34 -6.84
N LYS A 543 22.71 26.71 -6.18
CA LYS A 543 23.93 27.11 -6.86
C LYS A 543 24.85 25.91 -7.06
N ALA A 544 25.40 25.82 -8.25
CA ALA A 544 26.40 24.83 -8.60
C ALA A 544 27.70 25.02 -7.80
N ASP A 545 28.37 23.91 -7.50
CA ASP A 545 29.69 23.91 -6.87
C ASP A 545 30.80 24.39 -7.82
N GLY A 546 32.06 24.37 -7.36
CA GLY A 546 33.23 24.75 -8.17
C GLY A 546 33.46 23.87 -9.41
N LYS A 547 32.75 22.74 -9.54
CA LYS A 547 32.76 21.90 -10.74
C LYS A 547 31.58 22.18 -11.66
N GLY A 548 30.79 23.22 -11.36
CA GLY A 548 29.57 23.55 -12.08
C GLY A 548 28.49 22.49 -11.91
N SER A 549 28.51 21.75 -10.81
CA SER A 549 27.62 20.61 -10.59
C SER A 549 26.70 20.76 -9.38
N ILE A 550 25.53 20.14 -9.47
CA ILE A 550 24.65 19.87 -8.34
C ILE A 550 24.28 18.39 -8.35
N GLU A 551 24.18 17.77 -7.16
CA GLU A 551 23.60 16.44 -6.98
C GLU A 551 22.39 16.56 -6.07
N ILE A 552 21.27 16.01 -6.50
CA ILE A 552 20.00 16.20 -5.80
C ILE A 552 19.10 14.97 -5.92
N PRO A 553 18.42 14.56 -4.85
CA PRO A 553 17.35 13.58 -4.93
C PRO A 553 16.06 14.24 -5.46
N LEU A 554 15.46 13.63 -6.47
CA LEU A 554 14.20 14.04 -7.07
C LEU A 554 13.18 12.91 -6.92
N PHE A 555 11.93 13.25 -6.65
CA PHE A 555 10.82 12.29 -6.79
C PHE A 555 10.68 11.86 -8.25
N HIS A 556 10.25 10.62 -8.50
CA HIS A 556 9.92 10.19 -9.86
C HIS A 556 8.81 11.07 -10.44
N GLY A 557 8.98 11.48 -11.70
CA GLY A 557 8.09 12.42 -12.36
C GLY A 557 8.76 13.30 -13.41
N ASP A 558 7.98 14.23 -13.95
CA ASP A 558 8.43 15.18 -14.95
C ASP A 558 8.82 16.52 -14.32
N TYR A 559 9.87 17.14 -14.84
CA TYR A 559 10.47 18.37 -14.34
C TYR A 559 10.74 19.34 -15.49
N ASN A 560 10.58 20.63 -15.18
CA ASN A 560 11.19 21.71 -15.96
C ASN A 560 12.36 22.29 -15.15
N ILE A 561 13.52 22.35 -15.79
CA ILE A 561 14.76 22.82 -15.19
C ILE A 561 15.27 24.02 -15.96
N THR A 562 15.61 25.08 -15.24
CA THR A 562 16.23 26.28 -15.80
C THR A 562 17.59 26.49 -15.16
N VAL A 563 18.63 26.68 -15.97
CA VAL A 563 19.99 27.00 -15.53
C VAL A 563 20.31 28.45 -15.89
N LYS A 564 20.74 29.21 -14.90
CA LYS A 564 21.17 30.60 -15.04
C LYS A 564 22.69 30.71 -14.94
N ASP A 565 23.32 31.26 -15.97
CA ASP A 565 24.73 31.64 -15.92
C ASP A 565 24.90 32.84 -14.96
N PRO A 566 25.80 32.78 -13.95
CA PRO A 566 26.00 33.87 -13.01
C PRO A 566 26.66 35.09 -13.62
N VAL A 567 27.37 34.95 -14.74
CA VAL A 567 28.11 36.03 -15.41
C VAL A 567 27.23 36.72 -16.45
N SER A 568 26.78 35.99 -17.47
CA SER A 568 25.97 36.56 -18.55
C SER A 568 24.50 36.77 -18.16
N SER A 569 24.04 36.14 -17.06
CA SER A 569 22.62 36.02 -16.71
C SER A 569 21.75 35.33 -17.77
N SER A 570 22.36 34.64 -18.73
CA SER A 570 21.63 33.83 -19.71
C SER A 570 20.89 32.67 -19.04
N LEU A 571 19.77 32.26 -19.62
CA LEU A 571 18.92 31.18 -19.13
C LEU A 571 18.85 30.06 -20.16
N THR A 572 19.09 28.82 -19.72
CA THR A 572 18.88 27.61 -20.49
C THR A 572 17.82 26.76 -19.82
N ALA A 573 16.71 26.48 -20.50
CA ALA A 573 15.61 25.67 -19.97
C ALA A 573 15.46 24.36 -20.74
N PHE A 574 15.14 23.27 -20.02
CA PHE A 574 14.86 21.96 -20.61
C PHE A 574 13.91 21.15 -19.72
N SER A 575 13.25 20.16 -20.31
CA SER A 575 12.45 19.19 -19.58
C SER A 575 13.27 17.95 -19.24
N TYR A 576 13.02 17.38 -18.06
CA TYR A 576 13.71 16.20 -17.56
C TYR A 576 12.69 15.26 -16.93
N LYS A 577 12.83 13.95 -17.18
CA LYS A 577 12.01 12.92 -16.56
C LYS A 577 12.86 12.10 -15.61
N MET A 578 12.49 12.09 -14.34
CA MET A 578 13.12 11.27 -13.31
C MET A 578 12.36 9.96 -13.20
N THR A 579 13.03 8.83 -13.44
CA THR A 579 12.51 7.48 -13.25
C THR A 579 13.47 6.66 -12.39
N LYS A 580 13.05 5.46 -12.00
CA LYS A 580 13.89 4.53 -11.22
C LYS A 580 15.17 4.15 -11.98
N ASP A 581 15.09 4.03 -13.32
CA ASP A 581 16.19 3.53 -14.17
C ASP A 581 17.30 4.55 -14.42
N VAL A 582 17.02 5.85 -14.22
CA VAL A 582 17.97 6.95 -14.47
C VAL A 582 18.63 7.46 -13.17
N THR A 583 18.45 6.74 -12.05
CA THR A 583 19.10 7.10 -10.79
C THR A 583 20.62 6.89 -10.89
N GLY A 584 21.39 7.91 -10.49
CA GLY A 584 22.84 7.96 -10.66
C GLY A 584 23.31 8.61 -11.96
N ASP A 585 22.39 8.98 -12.87
CA ASP A 585 22.74 9.61 -14.13
C ASP A 585 23.37 11.00 -13.94
N THR A 586 24.26 11.34 -14.87
CA THR A 586 24.81 12.69 -15.00
C THR A 586 24.26 13.35 -16.25
N VAL A 587 23.52 14.45 -16.07
CA VAL A 587 22.97 15.26 -17.14
C VAL A 587 23.91 16.43 -17.43
N HIS A 588 24.51 16.44 -18.61
CA HIS A 588 25.42 17.49 -19.05
C HIS A 588 24.66 18.60 -19.81
N ILE A 589 24.81 19.83 -19.35
CA ILE A 589 24.12 21.00 -19.87
C ILE A 589 25.15 21.95 -20.44
N ARG A 590 25.04 22.25 -21.74
CA ARG A 590 25.93 23.18 -22.43
C ARG A 590 25.24 24.54 -22.57
N ILE A 591 25.89 25.57 -22.04
CA ILE A 591 25.44 26.97 -22.15
C ILE A 591 26.33 27.69 -23.15
N ASN A 592 25.70 28.35 -24.11
CA ASN A 592 26.40 29.27 -25.00
C ASN A 592 26.66 30.56 -24.22
N ALA A 593 27.94 30.91 -24.10
CA ALA A 593 28.39 32.10 -23.38
C ALA A 593 27.83 33.40 -23.98
#